data_AF-V4U9C5-F1
#
_entry.id   AF-V4U9C5-F1
#
_cell.length_a   1.000
_cell.length_b   1.000
_cell.length_c   1.000
_cell.angle_alpha   90.00
_cell.angle_beta   90.00
_cell.angle_gamma   90.00
#
_symmetry.space_group_name_H-M   'P 1'
#
loop_
_entity.id
_entity.type
_entity.pdbx_description
1 polymer ?
#
loop_
_entity_poly.entity_id
_entity_poly.type
_entity_poly.pdbx_seq_one_letter_code
_entity_poly.pdbx_strand_id
1 'polypeptide(L)'
;TGNYEEAREKFEPVLGSKPTPEESSVASYNVACCYSKLNQVKAGLSALEDALLAGYEDFKRVRTDPDLENLRASEEFDVLLKRFDESFINENAINAIKSLFGLLDKK
;
A
#
# COMPACT_ATOMS: atom_id res chain seq x y z
N THR A 1 8.62 36.70 -1.26
CA THR A 1 8.09 35.60 -0.44
C THR A 1 7.23 34.74 -1.34
N GLY A 2 7.55 33.45 -1.48
CA GLY A 2 6.78 32.55 -2.36
C GLY A 2 5.36 32.43 -1.83
N ASN A 3 4.37 32.73 -2.68
CA ASN A 3 2.97 32.80 -2.29
C ASN A 3 2.38 31.38 -2.22
N TYR A 4 2.85 30.59 -1.25
CA TYR A 4 2.48 29.17 -1.08
C TYR A 4 0.97 28.98 -0.89
N GLU A 5 0.27 29.97 -0.33
CA GLU A 5 -1.19 29.92 -0.18
C GLU A 5 -1.92 30.09 -1.51
N GLU A 6 -1.47 31.01 -2.38
CA GLU A 6 -2.03 31.19 -3.72
C GLU A 6 -1.76 29.98 -4.62
N ALA A 7 -0.57 29.38 -4.48
CA ALA A 7 -0.26 28.12 -5.14
C ALA A 7 -1.21 27.01 -4.65
N ARG A 8 -1.42 26.89 -3.33
CA ARG A 8 -2.35 25.91 -2.77
C ARG A 8 -3.76 26.10 -3.29
N GLU A 9 -4.30 27.31 -3.30
CA GLU A 9 -5.66 27.62 -3.77
C GLU A 9 -5.86 27.31 -5.26
N LYS A 10 -4.84 27.54 -6.09
CA LYS A 10 -4.88 27.23 -7.54
C LYS A 10 -4.73 25.74 -7.84
N PHE A 11 -3.92 25.03 -7.05
CA PHE A 11 -3.67 23.62 -7.25
C PHE A 11 -4.70 22.73 -6.53
N GLU A 12 -5.37 23.21 -5.49
CA GLU A 12 -6.34 22.40 -4.73
C GLU A 12 -7.48 21.87 -5.61
N PRO A 13 -8.06 22.60 -6.58
CA PRO A 13 -9.04 22.06 -7.52
C PRO A 13 -8.43 21.12 -8.57
N VAL A 14 -7.18 21.34 -8.97
CA VAL A 14 -6.43 20.50 -9.92
C VAL A 14 -6.03 19.17 -9.29
N LEU A 15 -5.71 19.21 -7.99
CA LEU A 15 -5.51 18.07 -7.10
C LEU A 15 -6.84 17.62 -6.45
N GLY A 16 -7.97 18.21 -6.87
CA GLY A 16 -9.23 18.31 -6.12
C GLY A 16 -10.01 17.02 -5.95
N SER A 17 -9.40 15.90 -6.33
CA SER A 17 -9.89 14.59 -5.97
C SER A 17 -8.84 13.97 -5.06
N LYS A 18 -9.17 13.77 -3.79
CA LYS A 18 -8.45 12.74 -3.03
C LYS A 18 -8.64 11.43 -3.80
N PRO A 19 -7.57 10.69 -4.10
CA PRO A 19 -7.71 9.42 -4.79
C PRO A 19 -8.67 8.53 -4.01
N THR A 20 -9.53 7.84 -4.73
CA THR A 20 -10.39 6.81 -4.16
C THR A 20 -9.51 5.72 -3.53
N PRO A 21 -10.04 4.91 -2.59
CA PRO A 21 -9.31 3.76 -2.07
C PRO A 21 -8.80 2.84 -3.17
N GLU A 22 -9.60 2.63 -4.22
CA GLU A 22 -9.24 1.81 -5.38
C GLU A 22 -8.04 2.40 -6.14
N GLU A 23 -8.08 3.69 -6.50
CA GLU A 23 -6.95 4.38 -7.14
C GLU A 23 -5.69 4.36 -6.26
N SER A 24 -5.85 4.54 -4.95
CA SER A 24 -4.75 4.49 -4.00
C SER A 24 -4.15 3.09 -3.93
N SER A 25 -4.99 2.05 -3.92
CA SER A 25 -4.55 0.66 -3.88
C SER A 25 -3.73 0.28 -5.11
N VAL A 26 -4.19 0.70 -6.30
CA VAL A 26 -3.50 0.45 -7.58
C VAL A 26 -2.19 1.23 -7.65
N ALA A 27 -2.18 2.50 -7.21
CA ALA A 27 -0.97 3.31 -7.17
C ALA A 27 0.09 2.70 -6.24
N SER A 28 -0.28 2.33 -5.01
CA SER A 28 0.62 1.69 -4.05
C SER A 28 1.14 0.34 -4.56
N TYR A 29 0.31 -0.46 -5.23
CA TYR A 29 0.74 -1.71 -5.86
C TYR A 29 1.82 -1.47 -6.92
N ASN A 30 1.64 -0.46 -7.77
CA ASN A 30 2.63 -0.10 -8.79
C ASN A 30 3.94 0.43 -8.15
N VAL A 31 3.83 1.18 -7.04
CA VAL A 31 5.01 1.61 -6.26
C VAL A 31 5.76 0.41 -5.69
N ALA A 32 5.05 -0.61 -5.19
CA ALA A 32 5.66 -1.85 -4.72
C ALA A 32 6.44 -2.57 -5.84
N CYS A 33 5.87 -2.62 -7.05
CA CYS A 33 6.54 -3.16 -8.24
C CYS A 33 7.84 -2.40 -8.55
N CYS A 34 7.80 -1.06 -8.53
CA CYS A 34 9.00 -0.24 -8.73
C CYS A 34 10.09 -0.52 -7.69
N TYR A 35 9.74 -0.50 -6.40
CA TYR A 35 10.72 -0.77 -5.33
C TYR A 35 11.29 -2.20 -5.39
N SER A 36 10.46 -3.17 -5.75
CA SER A 36 10.88 -4.54 -6.00
C SER A 36 11.95 -4.60 -7.09
N LYS A 37 11.73 -3.97 -8.26
CA LYS A 37 12.73 -3.92 -9.34
C LYS A 37 14.02 -3.21 -8.96
N LEU A 38 13.96 -2.26 -8.03
CA LEU A 38 15.12 -1.58 -7.46
C LEU A 38 15.80 -2.35 -6.33
N ASN A 39 15.32 -3.57 -6.02
CA ASN A 39 15.77 -4.41 -4.91
C ASN A 39 15.66 -3.73 -3.53
N GLN A 40 14.75 -2.77 -3.40
CA GLN A 40 14.46 -2.06 -2.15
C GLN A 40 13.36 -2.79 -1.38
N VAL A 41 13.67 -4.00 -0.92
CA VAL A 41 12.69 -4.97 -0.40
C VAL A 41 11.80 -4.37 0.69
N LYS A 42 12.37 -3.71 1.71
CA LYS A 42 11.59 -3.12 2.82
C LYS A 42 10.59 -2.06 2.35
N ALA A 43 11.01 -1.17 1.45
CA ALA A 43 10.13 -0.14 0.91
C ALA A 43 9.04 -0.73 0.01
N GLY A 44 9.38 -1.76 -0.79
CA GLY A 44 8.42 -2.47 -1.62
C GLY A 44 7.37 -3.22 -0.80
N LEU A 45 7.76 -3.88 0.29
CA LEU A 45 6.82 -4.55 1.20
C LEU A 45 5.88 -3.55 1.88
N SER A 46 6.39 -2.39 2.31
CA SER A 46 5.56 -1.32 2.87
C SER A 46 4.53 -0.82 1.87
N ALA A 47 4.94 -0.54 0.63
CA ALA A 47 4.01 -0.10 -0.42
C ALA A 47 3.00 -1.20 -0.81
N LEU A 48 3.42 -2.47 -0.78
CA LEU A 48 2.50 -3.59 -1.00
C LEU A 48 1.47 -3.70 0.13
N GLU A 49 1.88 -3.53 1.38
CA GLU A 49 0.97 -3.50 2.52
C GLU A 49 -0.03 -2.34 2.39
N ASP A 50 0.42 -1.15 2.00
CA ASP A 50 -0.46 0.00 1.73
C ASP A 50 -1.49 -0.31 0.64
N ALA A 51 -1.07 -1.00 -0.43
CA ALA A 51 -1.98 -1.43 -1.48
C ALA A 51 -3.07 -2.37 -0.94
N LEU A 52 -2.68 -3.39 -0.16
CA LEU A 52 -3.59 -4.36 0.41
C LEU A 52 -4.54 -3.72 1.44
N LEU A 53 -4.06 -2.80 2.28
CA LEU A 53 -4.87 -2.05 3.24
C LEU A 53 -5.86 -1.10 2.55
N ALA A 54 -5.48 -0.54 1.41
CA ALA A 54 -6.35 0.28 0.56
C ALA A 54 -7.39 -0.53 -0.23
N GLY A 55 -7.32 -1.87 -0.18
CA GLY A 55 -8.29 -2.76 -0.81
C GLY A 55 -7.85 -3.33 -2.15
N TYR A 56 -6.55 -3.51 -2.40
CA TYR A 56 -6.10 -4.23 -3.59
C TYR A 56 -6.46 -5.72 -3.51
N GLU A 57 -7.33 -6.20 -4.40
CA GLU A 57 -7.92 -7.55 -4.30
C GLU A 57 -7.32 -8.59 -5.26
N ASP A 58 -6.44 -8.21 -6.20
CA ASP A 58 -5.83 -9.18 -7.14
C ASP A 58 -4.65 -9.93 -6.49
N PHE A 59 -4.99 -10.72 -5.49
CA PHE A 59 -4.10 -11.60 -4.73
C PHE A 59 -3.37 -12.62 -5.61
N LYS A 60 -4.00 -13.07 -6.70
CA LYS A 60 -3.35 -13.94 -7.67
C LYS A 60 -2.18 -13.21 -8.31
N ARG A 61 -2.41 -11.97 -8.76
CA ARG A 61 -1.38 -11.14 -9.36
C ARG A 61 -0.25 -10.84 -8.37
N VAL A 62 -0.54 -10.47 -7.12
CA VAL A 62 0.49 -10.25 -6.09
C VAL A 62 1.46 -11.44 -5.97
N ARG A 63 0.97 -12.68 -6.11
CA ARG A 63 1.77 -13.91 -6.01
C ARG A 63 2.53 -14.29 -7.27
N THR A 64 2.12 -13.79 -8.43
CA THR A 64 2.70 -14.22 -9.72
C THR A 64 3.37 -13.12 -10.51
N ASP A 65 3.18 -11.85 -10.14
CA ASP A 65 3.74 -10.72 -10.89
C ASP A 65 5.29 -10.81 -10.89
N PRO A 66 5.93 -10.85 -12.08
CA PRO A 66 7.39 -10.83 -12.18
C PRO A 66 8.00 -9.52 -11.70
N ASP A 67 7.23 -8.44 -11.58
CA ASP A 67 7.72 -7.19 -11.04
C ASP A 67 7.89 -7.23 -9.52
N LEU A 68 7.18 -8.13 -8.85
CA LEU A 68 7.30 -8.38 -7.41
C LEU A 68 8.29 -9.50 -7.06
N GLU A 69 9.05 -10.03 -8.02
CA GLU A 69 9.96 -11.18 -7.80
C GLU A 69 10.89 -11.01 -6.60
N ASN A 70 11.53 -9.85 -6.45
CA ASN A 70 12.45 -9.59 -5.33
C ASN A 70 11.72 -9.50 -3.98
N LEU A 71 10.45 -9.06 -3.95
CA LEU A 71 9.65 -9.12 -2.72
C LEU A 71 9.24 -10.55 -2.42
N ARG A 72 8.77 -11.30 -3.42
CA ARG A 72 8.35 -12.71 -3.27
C ARG A 72 9.48 -13.63 -2.81
N ALA A 73 10.74 -13.24 -3.01
CA ALA A 73 11.90 -13.97 -2.52
C ALA A 73 12.19 -13.71 -1.02
N SER A 74 11.54 -12.73 -0.38
CA SER A 74 11.72 -12.41 1.03
C SER A 74 10.77 -13.21 1.92
N GLU A 75 11.24 -13.63 3.10
CA GLU A 75 10.41 -14.35 4.08
C GLU A 75 9.27 -13.45 4.61
N GLU A 76 9.51 -12.14 4.67
CA GLU A 76 8.53 -11.15 5.12
C GLU A 76 7.33 -11.02 4.18
N PHE A 77 7.48 -11.35 2.90
CA PHE A 77 6.36 -11.37 1.95
C PHE A 77 5.31 -12.43 2.33
N ASP A 78 5.76 -13.63 2.70
CA ASP A 78 4.85 -14.70 3.11
C ASP A 78 4.13 -14.34 4.41
N VAL A 79 4.84 -13.71 5.35
CA VAL A 79 4.24 -13.19 6.60
C VAL A 79 3.18 -12.13 6.29
N LEU A 80 3.47 -11.19 5.38
CA LEU A 80 2.52 -10.18 4.95
C LEU A 80 1.28 -10.83 4.32
N LEU A 81 1.44 -11.69 3.32
CA LEU A 81 0.30 -12.28 2.62
C LEU A 81 -0.55 -13.19 3.51
N LYS A 82 0.08 -13.98 4.39
CA LYS A 82 -0.67 -14.83 5.33
C LYS A 82 -1.62 -14.02 6.20
N ARG A 83 -1.22 -12.83 6.64
CA ARG A 83 -2.10 -11.93 7.42
C ARG A 83 -3.35 -11.55 6.64
N PHE A 84 -3.22 -11.26 5.35
CA PHE A 84 -4.36 -10.87 4.52
C PHE A 84 -5.20 -12.08 4.13
N ASP A 85 -4.61 -13.22 3.80
CA ASP A 85 -5.33 -14.46 3.52
C ASP A 85 -6.21 -14.92 4.70
N GLU A 86 -5.68 -14.87 5.91
CA GLU A 86 -6.43 -15.19 7.13
C GLU A 86 -7.50 -14.13 7.43
N SER A 87 -7.21 -12.86 7.16
CA SER A 87 -8.13 -11.75 7.40
C SER A 87 -9.31 -11.70 6.43
N PHE A 88 -9.15 -12.19 5.19
CA PHE A 88 -10.27 -12.39 4.26
C PHE A 88 -11.31 -13.38 4.79
N ILE A 89 -10.93 -14.28 5.71
CA ILE A 89 -11.85 -15.23 6.36
C ILE A 89 -12.50 -14.63 7.62
N ASN A 90 -11.97 -13.55 8.18
CA ASN A 90 -12.49 -12.94 9.42
C ASN A 90 -12.43 -11.40 9.38
N GLU A 91 -13.57 -10.78 9.12
CA GLU A 91 -13.78 -9.32 9.08
C GLU A 91 -13.33 -8.59 10.38
N ASN A 92 -13.35 -9.28 11.52
CA ASN A 92 -12.85 -8.72 12.79
C ASN A 92 -11.33 -8.56 12.82
N ALA A 93 -10.60 -9.40 12.09
CA ALA A 93 -9.13 -9.34 12.02
C ALA A 93 -8.66 -8.10 11.26
N ILE A 94 -9.36 -7.72 10.17
CA ILE A 94 -9.10 -6.49 9.42
C ILE A 94 -9.24 -5.25 10.31
N ASN A 95 -10.31 -5.20 11.12
CA ASN A 95 -10.53 -4.09 12.05
C ASN A 95 -9.48 -4.06 13.19
N ALA A 96 -9.03 -5.22 13.68
CA ALA A 96 -7.97 -5.31 14.68
C ALA A 96 -6.60 -4.86 14.12
N ILE A 97 -6.28 -5.22 12.88
CA ILE A 97 -5.07 -4.76 12.17
C ILE A 97 -5.10 -3.23 12.06
N LYS A 98 -6.18 -2.63 11.54
CA LYS A 98 -6.31 -1.16 11.45
C LYS A 98 -6.08 -0.47 12.80
N SER A 99 -6.54 -1.06 13.91
CA SER A 99 -6.30 -0.56 15.26
C SER A 99 -4.86 -0.72 15.74
N LEU A 100 -4.19 -1.82 15.39
CA LEU A 100 -2.81 -2.09 15.79
C LEU A 100 -1.83 -1.15 15.09
N PHE A 101 -2.06 -0.86 13.81
CA PHE A 101 -1.20 0.03 13.02
C PHE A 101 -1.43 1.52 13.35
N GLY A 102 -2.66 1.94 13.66
CA GLY A 102 -2.92 3.29 14.18
C GLY A 102 -2.29 3.58 15.54
N LEU A 103 -1.82 2.55 16.26
CA LEU A 103 -1.03 2.68 17.49
C LEU A 103 0.48 2.74 17.23
N LEU A 104 0.98 2.20 16.11
CA LEU A 104 2.40 2.27 15.74
C LEU A 104 2.79 3.64 15.17
N ASP A 105 1.88 4.35 14.50
CA ASP A 105 2.12 5.70 13.98
C ASP A 105 2.14 6.79 15.08
N LYS A 106 1.78 6.44 16.32
CA LYS A 106 1.91 7.30 17.50
C LYS A 106 3.09 6.87 18.36
N LYS A 107 4.32 7.06 17.88
CA LYS A 107 5.50 7.12 18.75
C LYS A 107 6.61 7.99 18.16
#